data_AF-A0A534L9R2-F1
#
_entry.id   AF-A0A534L9R2-F1
#
_cell.length_a   1.000
_cell.length_b   1.000
_cell.length_c   1.000
_cell.angle_alpha   90.00
_cell.angle_beta   90.00
_cell.angle_gamma   90.00
#
_symmetry.space_group_name_H-M   'P 1'
#
loop_
_entity.id
_entity.type
_entity.pdbx_description
1 polymer ?
#
loop_
_entity_poly.entity_id
_entity_poly.type
_entity_poly.pdbx_seq_one_letter_code
_entity_poly.pdbx_strand_id
1 'polypeptide(L)' 'MVSRPLLYSMDISHYCVAADRTLAFKGVDFDTRYAPYHDRQEVLKATGQDYVPTLIWEGRPVM' A
#
# COMPACT_ATOMS: atom_id res chain seq x y z
N MET A 1 -6.69 -14.02 -13.71
CA MET A 1 -5.56 -13.97 -12.75
C MET A 1 -5.93 -12.97 -11.68
N VAL A 2 -5.97 -13.38 -10.41
CA VAL A 2 -6.14 -12.43 -9.31
C VAL A 2 -4.84 -11.63 -9.21
N SER A 3 -4.93 -10.31 -9.29
CA SER A 3 -3.73 -9.46 -9.13
C SER A 3 -3.27 -9.52 -7.68
N ARG A 4 -1.96 -9.63 -7.46
CA ARG A 4 -1.37 -9.55 -6.10
C ARG A 4 -1.80 -8.24 -5.45
N PRO A 5 -2.08 -8.22 -4.13
CA PRO A 5 -2.33 -6.97 -3.42
C PRO A 5 -1.19 -5.97 -3.65
N LEU A 6 -1.54 -4.68 -3.77
CA LEU A 6 -0.58 -3.60 -3.97
C LEU A 6 -0.55 -2.71 -2.73
N LEU A 7 0.59 -2.62 -2.07
CA LEU A 7 0.82 -1.73 -0.95
C LEU A 7 1.49 -0.44 -1.41
N TYR A 8 0.77 0.68 -1.36
CA TYR A 8 1.38 2.01 -1.44
C TYR A 8 2.10 2.29 -0.12
N SER A 9 3.42 2.47 -0.17
CA SER A 9 4.30 2.50 0.99
C SER A 9 5.33 3.62 0.92
N MET A 10 5.89 3.96 2.07
CA MET A 10 7.01 4.89 2.20
C MET A 10 7.89 4.46 3.38
N ASP A 11 9.18 4.22 3.13
CA ASP A 11 10.09 3.59 4.09
C ASP A 11 10.25 4.35 5.41
N ILE A 12 10.10 5.68 5.39
CA ILE A 12 10.20 6.51 6.61
C ILE A 12 8.94 6.46 7.49
N SER A 13 7.81 5.91 6.98
CA SER A 13 6.56 5.85 7.72
C SER A 13 6.50 4.60 8.59
N HIS A 14 6.42 4.76 9.90
CA HIS A 14 6.27 3.65 10.84
C HIS A 14 5.01 2.80 10.56
N TYR A 15 3.93 3.43 10.08
CA TYR A 15 2.71 2.71 9.69
C TYR A 15 2.94 1.82 8.47
N CYS A 16 3.74 2.29 7.50
CA CYS A 16 4.10 1.49 6.32
C CYS A 16 4.96 0.28 6.71
N VAL A 17 5.95 0.48 7.59
CA VAL A 17 6.78 -0.61 8.13
C VAL A 17 5.93 -1.64 8.87
N ALA A 18 4.93 -1.20 9.64
CA ALA A 18 4.02 -2.11 10.34
C ALA A 18 3.15 -2.92 9.37
N ALA A 19 2.60 -2.30 8.32
CA ALA A 19 1.78 -2.97 7.31
C ALA A 19 2.59 -4.02 6.54
N ASP A 20 3.77 -3.65 6.04
CA ASP A 20 4.68 -4.53 5.32
C ASP A 20 5.03 -5.78 6.14
N ARG A 21 5.48 -5.59 7.39
CA ARG A 21 5.81 -6.69 8.31
C ARG A 21 4.61 -7.56 8.64
N THR A 22 3.42 -6.98 8.76
CA THR A 22 2.19 -7.73 9.04
C THR A 22 1.81 -8.64 7.87
N LEU A 23 1.92 -8.12 6.64
CA LEU A 23 1.65 -8.90 5.42
C LEU A 23 2.68 -10.02 5.26
N ALA A 24 3.97 -9.71 5.44
CA ALA A 24 5.04 -10.70 5.40
C ALA A 24 4.86 -11.79 6.47
N PHE A 25 4.53 -11.42 7.72
CA PHE A 25 4.27 -12.36 8.80
C PHE A 25 3.09 -13.30 8.50
N LYS A 26 2.06 -12.79 7.81
CA LYS A 26 0.89 -13.57 7.39
C LYS A 26 1.14 -14.43 6.15
N GLY A 27 2.34 -14.37 5.55
CA GLY A 27 2.64 -15.09 4.30
C GLY A 27 1.84 -14.57 3.11
N VAL A 28 1.39 -13.32 3.14
CA VAL A 28 0.68 -12.70 2.03
C VAL A 28 1.72 -12.23 1.02
N ASP A 29 1.61 -12.73 -0.20
CA ASP A 29 2.36 -12.23 -1.34
C ASP A 29 1.75 -10.91 -1.82
N PHE A 30 2.51 -9.80 -1.78
CA PHE A 30 2.08 -8.48 -2.25
C PHE A 30 3.18 -7.80 -3.06
N ASP A 31 2.80 -6.77 -3.82
CA ASP A 31 3.70 -5.84 -4.47
C ASP A 31 3.74 -4.53 -3.67
N THR A 32 4.89 -3.88 -3.62
CA THR A 32 5.05 -2.57 -2.98
C THR A 32 5.24 -1.51 -4.04
N ARG A 33 4.48 -0.41 -3.93
CA ARG A 33 4.73 0.80 -4.72
C ARG A 33 5.13 1.94 -3.80
N TYR A 34 6.30 2.50 -4.09
CA TYR A 34 6.77 3.67 -3.38
C TYR A 34 5.86 4.86 -3.68
N ALA A 35 5.36 5.49 -2.63
CA ALA A 35 4.60 6.71 -2.70
C ALA A 35 5.36 7.76 -1.86
N PRO A 36 6.02 8.75 -2.47
CA PRO A 36 6.77 9.76 -1.75
C PRO A 36 5.84 10.75 -1.03
N TYR A 37 6.35 11.39 0.03
CA TYR A 37 5.57 12.37 0.80
C TYR A 37 5.08 13.56 -0.04
N HIS A 38 5.91 14.04 -0.96
CA HIS A 38 5.60 15.23 -1.78
C HIS A 38 4.83 14.92 -3.08
N ASP A 39 4.65 13.64 -3.44
CA ASP A 39 3.88 13.23 -4.61
C ASP A 39 3.05 11.97 -4.30
N ARG A 40 1.76 12.20 -4.06
CA ARG A 40 0.76 11.17 -3.75
C ARG A 40 -0.28 11.00 -4.86
N GLN A 41 -0.02 11.50 -6.07
CA GLN A 41 -0.99 11.52 -7.16
C GLN A 41 -1.49 10.12 -7.53
N GLU A 42 -0.61 9.11 -7.52
CA GLU A 42 -1.00 7.74 -7.80
C GLU A 42 -1.94 7.17 -6.72
N VAL A 43 -1.66 7.43 -5.44
CA VAL A 43 -2.50 6.99 -4.32
C VAL A 43 -3.87 7.65 -4.44
N LEU A 44 -3.91 8.96 -4.69
CA LEU A 44 -5.14 9.73 -4.85
C LEU A 44 -6.01 9.21 -5.99
N LYS A 45 -5.40 8.92 -7.15
CA LYS A 45 -6.09 8.34 -8.30
C LYS A 45 -6.65 6.95 -8.01
N ALA A 46 -5.91 6.13 -7.24
CA ALA A 46 -6.29 4.74 -6.97
C ALA A 46 -7.32 4.62 -5.83
N THR A 47 -7.34 5.56 -4.89
CA THR A 47 -8.02 5.37 -3.59
C THR A 47 -8.97 6.52 -3.22
N GLY A 48 -8.85 7.69 -3.87
CA GLY A 48 -9.54 8.92 -3.47
C GLY A 48 -8.91 9.62 -2.26
N GLN A 49 -7.80 9.13 -1.73
CA GLN A 49 -7.04 9.71 -0.62
C GLN A 49 -5.53 9.74 -0.90
N ASP A 50 -4.76 10.48 -0.11
CA ASP A 50 -3.30 10.60 -0.26
C ASP A 50 -2.51 9.96 0.90
N TYR A 51 -3.19 9.23 1.78
CA TYR A 51 -2.57 8.59 2.95
C TYR A 51 -1.78 7.32 2.60
N VAL A 52 -0.74 7.06 3.40
CA VAL A 52 -0.04 5.78 3.41
C VAL A 52 0.16 5.24 4.83
N PRO A 53 0.19 3.91 5.01
CA PRO A 53 0.04 2.88 3.99
C PRO A 53 -1.38 2.81 3.41
N THR A 54 -1.51 2.46 2.13
CA THR A 54 -2.80 2.03 1.55
C THR A 54 -2.62 0.74 0.79
N LEU A 55 -3.40 -0.28 1.14
CA LEU A 55 -3.40 -1.59 0.49
C LEU A 55 -4.56 -1.69 -0.50
N ILE A 56 -4.27 -1.98 -1.76
CA ILE A 56 -5.27 -2.35 -2.77
C ILE A 56 -5.35 -3.86 -2.82
N TRP A 57 -6.52 -4.41 -2.53
CA TRP A 57 -6.80 -5.85 -2.60
C TRP A 57 -8.00 -6.08 -3.52
N GLU A 58 -7.85 -6.96 -4.51
CA GLU A 58 -8.91 -7.23 -5.51
C GLU A 58 -9.47 -5.95 -6.17
N GLY A 59 -8.58 -4.98 -6.41
CA GLY A 59 -8.92 -3.70 -7.04
C GLY A 59 -9.62 -2.69 -6.13
N ARG A 60 -9.70 -2.94 -4.82
CA ARG A 60 -10.32 -2.03 -3.86
C ARG A 60 -9.36 -1.65 -2.73
N PRO A 61 -9.39 -0.41 -2.24
CA PRO A 61 -8.66 -0.06 -1.02
C PRO A 61 -9.25 -0.81 0.18
N VAL A 62 -8.36 -1.37 1.01
CA VAL A 62 -8.68 -1.93 2.32
C VAL A 62 -8.61 -0.80 3.35
N MET A 63 -9.69 -0.57 4.09
CA MET A 63 -9.77 0.43 5.17
C MET A 63 -9.62 -0.21 6.55
#